data_AF-A0A1M7SPI6-F1
#
_entry.id   AF-A0A1M7SPI6-F1
#
_cell.length_a   1.000
_cell.length_b   1.000
_cell.length_c   1.000
_cell.angle_alpha   90.00
_cell.angle_beta   90.00
_cell.angle_gamma   90.00
#
_symmetry.space_group_name_H-M   'P 1'
#
loop_
_entity.id
_entity.type
_entity.pdbx_description
1 polymer ?
#
loop_
_entity_poly.entity_id
_entity_poly.type
_entity_poly.pdbx_seq_one_letter_code
_entity_poly.pdbx_strand_id
1 'polypeptide(L)'
;MLGYRALSNDGDLPQSVLDACLQHHERIDGSGFPNGLAADQIAVVARMAAICDTFDFLLSKTTATAPLDPAMALQHMKAMDGAFDEDILRHFIESVGIYPVGSFVVLRSEKLAMVIDVDPKDHTRPILQAFYSLSKGERILPHRIALTNNADTDEITGIADLSDLGLPEDGLLREMIFLSAFKSKG
;
A
#
# COMPACT_ATOMS: atom_id res chain seq x y z
N MET A 1 -12.97 14.21 -17.20
CA MET A 1 -13.60 14.60 -18.49
C MET A 1 -12.62 15.09 -19.56
N LEU A 2 -11.68 16.00 -19.27
CA LEU A 2 -10.73 16.48 -20.30
C LEU A 2 -9.83 15.36 -20.84
N GLY A 3 -9.33 14.47 -19.97
CA GLY A 3 -8.55 13.30 -20.36
C GLY A 3 -9.31 12.36 -21.30
N TYR A 4 -10.54 11.97 -20.96
CA TYR A 4 -11.42 11.18 -21.83
C TYR A 4 -11.60 11.82 -23.21
N ARG A 5 -11.88 13.12 -23.27
CA ARG A 5 -12.05 13.84 -24.55
C ARG A 5 -10.78 13.87 -25.38
N ALA A 6 -9.62 14.11 -24.75
CA ALA A 6 -8.34 14.07 -25.45
C ALA A 6 -8.09 12.68 -26.06
N LEU A 7 -8.26 11.62 -25.26
CA LEU A 7 -8.05 10.24 -25.71
C LEU A 7 -9.06 9.79 -26.76
N SER A 8 -10.32 10.20 -26.65
CA SER A 8 -11.38 9.82 -27.60
C SER A 8 -11.20 10.48 -28.97
N ASN A 9 -10.53 11.64 -29.02
CA ASN A 9 -10.29 12.37 -30.26
C ASN A 9 -9.05 11.84 -31.02
N ASP A 10 -8.14 11.13 -30.36
CA ASP A 10 -6.81 10.78 -30.89
C ASP A 10 -6.73 9.36 -31.49
N GLY A 11 -7.80 8.54 -31.42
CA GLY A 11 -7.89 7.29 -32.18
C GLY A 11 -8.47 6.07 -31.44
N ASP A 12 -8.33 4.91 -32.10
CA ASP A 12 -8.94 3.58 -31.87
C ASP A 12 -8.47 2.90 -30.57
N LEU A 13 -8.66 3.57 -29.43
CA LEU A 13 -8.41 2.99 -28.12
C LEU A 13 -9.54 2.04 -27.72
N PRO A 14 -9.23 0.93 -27.01
CA PRO A 14 -10.26 0.08 -26.45
C PRO A 14 -11.20 0.87 -25.54
N GLN A 15 -12.50 0.61 -25.62
CA GLN A 15 -13.52 1.27 -24.79
C GLN A 15 -13.19 1.18 -23.29
N SER A 16 -12.60 0.07 -22.83
CA SER A 16 -12.17 -0.11 -21.44
C SER A 16 -11.16 0.94 -20.96
N VAL A 17 -10.26 1.42 -21.83
CA VAL A 17 -9.31 2.48 -21.50
C VAL A 17 -10.03 3.81 -21.32
N LEU A 18 -10.98 4.10 -22.21
CA LEU A 18 -11.81 5.29 -22.13
C LEU A 18 -12.69 5.28 -20.87
N ASP A 19 -13.29 4.13 -20.55
CA ASP A 19 -14.10 3.94 -19.35
C ASP A 19 -13.28 4.14 -18.08
N ALA A 20 -12.07 3.55 -18.00
CA ALA A 20 -11.16 3.77 -16.87
C ALA A 20 -10.84 5.27 -16.71
N CYS A 21 -10.47 5.95 -17.79
CA CYS A 21 -10.15 7.38 -17.76
C CYS A 21 -11.34 8.25 -17.32
N LEU A 22 -12.56 7.90 -17.74
CA LEU A 22 -13.75 8.69 -17.44
C LEU A 22 -14.30 8.42 -16.03
N GLN A 23 -14.26 7.17 -15.58
CA GLN A 23 -15.04 6.67 -14.44
C GLN A 23 -14.22 6.30 -13.20
N HIS A 24 -12.88 6.36 -13.21
CA HIS A 24 -12.07 5.98 -12.03
C HIS A 24 -12.26 6.86 -10.78
N HIS A 25 -12.99 7.97 -10.88
CA HIS A 25 -13.42 8.79 -9.74
C HIS A 25 -14.89 8.54 -9.32
N GLU A 26 -15.60 7.64 -10.00
CA GLU A 26 -16.91 7.15 -9.55
C GLU A 26 -16.74 6.26 -8.31
N ARG A 27 -17.79 6.15 -7.49
CA ARG A 27 -17.81 5.37 -6.25
C ARG A 27 -18.99 4.41 -6.26
N ILE A 28 -18.87 3.25 -5.61
CA ILE A 28 -19.91 2.20 -5.67
C ILE A 28 -21.27 2.71 -5.16
N ASP A 29 -21.28 3.57 -4.16
CA ASP A 29 -22.47 4.21 -3.60
C ASP A 29 -23.07 5.34 -4.46
N GLY A 30 -22.46 5.67 -5.61
CA GLY A 30 -22.90 6.75 -6.50
C GLY A 30 -22.49 8.15 -6.05
N SER A 31 -21.72 8.30 -4.97
CA SER A 31 -21.24 9.61 -4.49
C SER A 31 -20.09 10.20 -5.32
N GLY A 32 -19.54 9.41 -6.24
CA GLY A 32 -18.44 9.80 -7.12
C GLY A 32 -18.85 10.71 -8.28
N PHE A 33 -17.89 10.95 -9.17
CA PHE A 33 -18.04 11.88 -10.29
C PHE A 33 -17.29 11.35 -11.52
N PRO A 34 -17.60 11.81 -12.74
CA PRO A 34 -18.46 12.95 -13.11
C PRO A 34 -19.96 12.68 -13.23
N ASN A 35 -20.38 11.42 -13.38
CA ASN A 35 -21.75 11.07 -13.74
C ASN A 35 -22.58 10.55 -12.55
N GLY A 36 -21.95 10.22 -11.41
CA GLY A 36 -22.63 9.67 -10.24
C GLY A 36 -23.13 8.25 -10.49
N LEU A 37 -22.31 7.44 -11.17
CA LEU A 37 -22.63 6.05 -11.48
C LEU A 37 -22.48 5.20 -10.21
N ALA A 38 -23.36 4.22 -10.02
CA ALA A 38 -23.33 3.33 -8.87
C ALA A 38 -23.12 1.86 -9.29
N ALA A 39 -22.42 1.11 -8.46
CA ALA A 39 -22.19 -0.33 -8.59
C ALA A 39 -21.87 -0.77 -10.05
N ASP A 40 -22.72 -1.62 -10.64
CA ASP A 40 -22.50 -2.22 -11.96
C ASP A 40 -22.64 -1.25 -13.14
N GLN A 41 -23.04 0.00 -12.88
CA GLN A 41 -22.98 1.06 -13.90
C GLN A 41 -21.53 1.51 -14.16
N ILE A 42 -20.62 1.22 -13.23
CA ILE A 42 -19.19 1.52 -13.33
C ILE A 42 -18.48 0.34 -13.99
N ALA A 43 -17.75 0.60 -15.07
CA ALA A 43 -16.97 -0.43 -15.74
C ALA A 43 -15.99 -1.08 -14.76
N VAL A 44 -15.84 -2.41 -14.83
CA VAL A 44 -14.97 -3.16 -13.91
C VAL A 44 -13.53 -2.63 -13.89
N VAL A 45 -13.01 -2.24 -15.07
CA VAL A 45 -11.68 -1.65 -15.21
C VAL A 45 -11.56 -0.29 -14.50
N ALA A 46 -12.64 0.50 -14.47
CA ALA A 46 -12.68 1.76 -13.75
C ALA A 46 -12.76 1.54 -12.23
N ARG A 47 -13.52 0.52 -11.77
CA ARG A 47 -13.54 0.11 -10.36
C ARG A 47 -12.14 -0.32 -9.88
N MET A 48 -11.41 -1.09 -10.71
CA MET A 48 -10.01 -1.45 -10.44
C MET A 48 -9.10 -0.21 -10.42
N ALA A 49 -9.25 0.69 -11.41
CA ALA A 49 -8.45 1.92 -11.48
C ALA A 49 -8.67 2.83 -10.27
N ALA A 50 -9.91 2.97 -9.78
CA ALA A 50 -10.24 3.77 -8.60
C ALA A 50 -9.51 3.29 -7.34
N ILE A 51 -9.37 1.96 -7.17
CA ILE A 51 -8.62 1.36 -6.06
C ILE A 51 -7.12 1.68 -6.20
N CYS A 52 -6.53 1.46 -7.37
CA CYS A 52 -5.11 1.77 -7.62
C CYS A 52 -4.80 3.25 -7.42
N ASP A 53 -5.64 4.14 -7.97
CA ASP A 53 -5.49 5.60 -7.87
C ASP A 53 -5.59 6.07 -6.42
N THR A 54 -6.58 5.59 -5.67
CA THR A 54 -6.72 5.97 -4.26
C THR A 54 -5.57 5.44 -3.41
N PHE A 55 -5.11 4.21 -3.66
CA PHE A 55 -3.97 3.66 -2.94
C PHE A 55 -2.71 4.49 -3.18
N ASP A 56 -2.35 4.76 -4.43
CA ASP A 56 -1.18 5.56 -4.80
C ASP A 56 -1.24 6.98 -4.23
N PHE A 57 -2.43 7.60 -4.25
CA PHE A 57 -2.67 8.90 -3.65
C PHE A 57 -2.38 8.90 -2.14
N LEU A 58 -2.81 7.87 -1.41
CA LEU A 58 -2.59 7.77 0.04
C LEU A 58 -1.11 7.57 0.41
N LEU A 59 -0.31 6.97 -0.48
CA LEU A 59 1.13 6.80 -0.29
C LEU A 59 1.94 8.04 -0.67
N SER A 60 1.32 8.99 -1.37
CA SER A 60 1.97 10.17 -1.89
C SER A 60 1.90 11.33 -0.89
N LYS A 61 3.00 12.08 -0.76
CA LYS A 61 2.99 13.34 -0.01
C LYS A 61 2.21 14.38 -0.79
N THR A 62 1.16 14.92 -0.16
CA THR A 62 0.41 16.05 -0.73
C THR A 62 0.78 17.35 -0.02
N THR A 63 0.27 18.48 -0.50
CA THR A 63 0.44 19.78 0.18
C THR A 63 -0.27 19.84 1.54
N ALA A 64 -1.27 18.98 1.75
CA ALA A 64 -2.14 19.00 2.91
C ALA A 64 -1.90 17.84 3.89
N THR A 65 -1.38 16.70 3.41
CA THR A 65 -1.28 15.46 4.18
C THR A 65 0.07 14.79 4.01
N ALA A 66 0.58 14.23 5.11
CA ALA A 66 1.69 13.31 5.08
C ALA A 66 1.26 11.99 4.41
N PRO A 67 2.18 11.29 3.72
CA PRO A 67 1.89 9.98 3.16
C PRO A 67 1.59 8.97 4.27
N LEU A 68 0.63 8.08 4.02
CA LEU A 68 0.34 6.97 4.92
C LEU A 68 1.36 5.84 4.74
N ASP A 69 1.55 5.04 5.79
CA ASP A 69 2.16 3.73 5.65
C ASP A 69 1.30 2.84 4.72
N PRO A 70 1.90 2.01 3.85
CA PRO A 70 1.13 1.14 2.95
C PRO A 70 0.07 0.27 3.63
N ALA A 71 0.36 -0.27 4.81
CA ALA A 71 -0.59 -1.08 5.55
C ALA A 71 -1.72 -0.21 6.15
N MET A 72 -1.39 1.02 6.57
CA MET A 72 -2.39 2.00 7.01
C MET A 72 -3.28 2.47 5.86
N ALA A 73 -2.73 2.65 4.66
CA ALA A 73 -3.50 3.01 3.47
C ALA A 73 -4.55 1.93 3.15
N LEU A 74 -4.17 0.64 3.21
CA LEU A 74 -5.13 -0.46 3.05
C LEU A 74 -6.21 -0.47 4.16
N GLN A 75 -5.84 -0.22 5.41
CA GLN A 75 -6.82 -0.10 6.51
C GLN A 75 -7.76 1.09 6.29
N HIS A 76 -7.24 2.22 5.83
CA HIS A 76 -8.03 3.40 5.53
C HIS A 76 -9.03 3.14 4.41
N MET A 77 -8.59 2.52 3.30
CA MET A 77 -9.46 2.17 2.18
C MET A 77 -10.56 1.19 2.59
N LYS A 78 -10.27 0.21 3.44
CA LYS A 78 -11.29 -0.72 3.99
C LYS A 78 -12.36 -0.02 4.82
N ALA A 79 -12.04 1.11 5.44
CA ALA A 79 -12.97 1.90 6.24
C ALA A 79 -13.80 2.91 5.41
N MET A 80 -13.54 3.01 4.10
CA MET A 80 -14.29 3.88 3.19
C MET A 80 -15.55 3.15 2.69
N ASP A 81 -16.58 3.11 3.54
CA ASP A 81 -17.86 2.47 3.23
C ASP A 81 -18.45 2.99 1.90
N GLY A 82 -18.85 2.08 1.01
CA GLY A 82 -19.47 2.43 -0.27
C GLY A 82 -18.53 3.03 -1.33
N ALA A 83 -17.25 3.25 -1.01
CA ALA A 83 -16.32 3.86 -1.97
C ALA A 83 -15.85 2.88 -3.05
N PHE A 84 -15.68 1.61 -2.70
CA PHE A 84 -15.04 0.60 -3.55
C PHE A 84 -15.87 -0.67 -3.67
N ASP A 85 -15.61 -1.39 -4.75
CA ASP A 85 -16.09 -2.76 -4.90
C ASP A 85 -15.35 -3.66 -3.93
N GLU A 86 -16.07 -4.30 -3.01
CA GLU A 86 -15.48 -5.09 -1.92
C GLU A 86 -14.68 -6.29 -2.43
N ASP A 87 -15.16 -6.96 -3.49
CA ASP A 87 -14.48 -8.13 -4.04
C ASP A 87 -13.20 -7.74 -4.77
N ILE A 88 -13.24 -6.65 -5.55
CA ILE A 88 -12.03 -6.14 -6.21
C ILE A 88 -11.03 -5.62 -5.18
N LEU A 89 -11.48 -4.90 -4.14
CA LEU A 89 -10.61 -4.42 -3.07
C LEU A 89 -9.96 -5.59 -2.32
N ARG A 90 -10.72 -6.64 -2.02
CA ARG A 90 -10.20 -7.86 -1.39
C ARG A 90 -9.10 -8.50 -2.24
N HIS A 91 -9.33 -8.67 -3.55
CA HIS A 91 -8.32 -9.20 -4.45
C HIS A 91 -7.09 -8.30 -4.61
N PHE A 92 -7.27 -6.98 -4.58
CA PHE A 92 -6.16 -6.04 -4.56
C PHE A 92 -5.29 -6.24 -3.32
N ILE A 93 -5.89 -6.33 -2.12
CA ILE A 93 -5.17 -6.58 -0.86
C ILE A 93 -4.45 -7.93 -0.88
N GLU A 94 -5.10 -8.99 -1.39
CA GLU A 94 -4.47 -10.30 -1.56
C GLU A 94 -3.26 -10.23 -2.49
N SER A 95 -3.29 -9.36 -3.51
CA SER A 95 -2.21 -9.20 -4.47
C SER A 95 -1.03 -8.38 -3.95
N VAL A 96 -1.26 -7.35 -3.14
CA VAL A 96 -0.17 -6.51 -2.58
C VAL A 96 0.35 -7.03 -1.23
N GLY A 97 -0.42 -7.91 -0.59
CA GLY A 97 -0.17 -8.41 0.76
C GLY A 97 -0.79 -7.51 1.84
N ILE A 98 -1.12 -8.11 2.99
CA ILE A 98 -1.67 -7.39 4.15
C ILE A 98 -0.67 -6.39 4.75
N TYR A 99 0.63 -6.62 4.52
CA TYR A 99 1.73 -5.70 4.81
C TYR A 99 2.56 -5.52 3.53
N PRO A 100 2.21 -4.56 2.67
CA PRO A 100 2.92 -4.33 1.41
C PRO A 100 4.39 -3.91 1.64
N VAL A 101 5.20 -3.99 0.59
CA VAL A 101 6.57 -3.46 0.60
C VAL A 101 6.56 -2.00 1.03
N GLY A 102 7.48 -1.65 1.94
CA GLY A 102 7.56 -0.33 2.56
C GLY A 102 6.76 -0.19 3.85
N SER A 103 5.93 -1.16 4.23
CA SER A 103 5.24 -1.14 5.52
C SER A 103 6.20 -1.27 6.69
N PHE A 104 6.04 -0.39 7.67
CA PHE A 104 6.68 -0.52 8.97
C PHE A 104 5.85 -1.40 9.90
N VAL A 105 6.49 -2.39 10.50
CA VAL A 105 5.85 -3.41 11.33
C VAL A 105 6.55 -3.59 12.65
N VAL A 106 5.78 -3.91 13.68
CA VAL A 106 6.29 -4.35 14.98
C VAL A 106 6.32 -5.88 14.99
N LEU A 107 7.42 -6.42 15.50
CA LEU A 107 7.59 -7.85 15.66
C LEU A 107 7.38 -8.29 17.11
N ARG A 108 7.02 -9.56 17.32
CA ARG A 108 6.87 -10.16 18.65
C ARG A 108 8.15 -10.02 19.49
N SER A 109 9.32 -10.00 18.85
CA SER A 109 10.61 -9.76 19.53
C SER A 109 10.88 -8.30 19.93
N GLU A 110 9.87 -7.43 19.85
CA GLU A 110 9.96 -5.99 20.14
C GLU A 110 10.94 -5.25 19.21
N LYS A 111 11.17 -5.80 18.02
CA LYS A 111 11.91 -5.11 16.96
C LYS A 111 10.93 -4.39 16.04
N LEU A 112 11.34 -3.22 15.57
CA LEU A 112 10.72 -2.59 14.42
C LEU A 112 11.46 -3.03 13.15
N ALA A 113 10.67 -3.36 12.13
CA ALA A 113 11.17 -3.76 10.84
C ALA A 113 10.37 -3.11 9.70
N MET A 114 10.96 -3.08 8.51
CA MET A 114 10.28 -2.69 7.29
C MET A 114 10.14 -3.90 6.37
N VAL A 115 8.98 -4.06 5.72
CA VAL A 115 8.82 -5.03 4.63
C VAL A 115 9.65 -4.57 3.44
N ILE A 116 10.62 -5.36 3.01
CA ILE A 116 11.52 -5.04 1.89
C ILE A 116 11.26 -5.85 0.64
N ASP A 117 10.57 -6.98 0.77
CA ASP A 117 10.26 -7.89 -0.33
C ASP A 117 9.07 -8.76 0.06
N VAL A 118 8.34 -9.25 -0.93
CA VAL A 118 7.20 -10.16 -0.75
C VAL A 118 7.35 -11.26 -1.81
N ASP A 119 7.29 -12.53 -1.41
CA ASP A 119 7.34 -13.62 -2.38
C ASP A 119 6.06 -13.60 -3.23
N PRO A 120 6.14 -13.46 -4.57
CA PRO A 120 4.98 -13.49 -5.46
C PRO A 120 4.16 -14.78 -5.38
N LYS A 121 4.73 -15.86 -4.83
CA LYS A 121 4.07 -17.16 -4.62
C LYS A 121 3.48 -17.31 -3.23
N ASP A 122 3.91 -16.48 -2.28
CA ASP A 122 3.49 -16.52 -0.88
C ASP A 122 3.50 -15.13 -0.25
N HIS A 123 2.43 -14.35 -0.50
CA HIS A 123 2.26 -13.01 0.07
C HIS A 123 2.08 -13.00 1.60
N THR A 124 2.00 -14.17 2.25
CA THR A 124 1.89 -14.28 3.71
C THR A 124 3.25 -14.23 4.41
N ARG A 125 4.34 -14.27 3.64
CA ARG A 125 5.71 -14.33 4.17
C ARG A 125 6.59 -13.20 3.63
N PRO A 126 6.37 -11.94 4.08
CA PRO A 126 7.23 -10.84 3.72
C PRO A 126 8.66 -11.05 4.25
N ILE A 127 9.64 -10.61 3.47
CA ILE A 127 11.03 -10.46 3.95
C ILE A 127 11.13 -9.09 4.62
N LEU A 128 11.68 -9.09 5.82
CA LEU A 128 11.75 -7.91 6.67
C LEU A 128 13.20 -7.45 6.85
N GLN A 129 13.39 -6.15 7.04
CA GLN A 129 14.66 -5.56 7.46
C GLN A 129 14.45 -4.89 8.82
N ALA A 130 14.96 -5.50 9.89
CA ALA A 130 14.89 -4.94 11.24
C ALA A 130 15.87 -3.78 11.38
N PHE A 131 15.49 -2.71 12.07
CA PHE A 131 16.32 -1.50 12.17
C PHE A 131 16.27 -0.81 13.55
N TYR A 132 15.34 -1.20 14.43
CA TYR A 132 15.21 -0.62 15.77
C TYR A 132 14.78 -1.69 16.80
N SER A 133 15.19 -1.52 18.06
CA SER A 133 14.81 -2.38 19.20
C SER A 133 14.02 -1.55 20.22
N LEU A 134 12.72 -1.80 20.35
CA LEU A 134 11.86 -1.10 21.32
C LEU A 134 12.30 -1.38 22.75
N SER A 135 12.65 -2.62 23.07
CA SER A 135 13.14 -3.05 24.39
C SER A 135 14.41 -2.31 24.85
N LYS A 136 15.21 -1.79 23.93
CA LYS A 136 16.43 -1.04 24.22
C LYS A 136 16.31 0.46 23.95
N GLY A 137 15.26 0.89 23.25
CA GLY A 137 15.09 2.29 22.83
C GLY A 137 16.19 2.78 21.89
N GLU A 138 16.77 1.90 21.06
CA GLU A 138 17.89 2.26 20.18
C GLU A 138 17.79 1.67 18.78
N ARG A 139 18.46 2.33 17.83
CA ARG A 139 18.70 1.78 16.48
C ARG A 139 19.66 0.60 16.58
N ILE A 140 19.37 -0.44 15.80
CA ILE A 140 20.23 -1.63 15.72
C ILE A 140 20.90 -1.69 14.35
N LEU A 141 21.94 -2.53 14.24
CA LEU A 141 22.51 -2.84 12.93
C LEU A 141 21.45 -3.51 12.05
N PRO A 142 21.13 -2.95 10.87
CA PRO A 142 20.07 -3.49 10.03
C PRO A 142 20.38 -4.91 9.58
N HIS A 143 19.43 -5.83 9.77
CA HIS A 143 19.56 -7.22 9.34
C HIS A 143 18.22 -7.78 8.87
N ARG A 144 18.29 -8.77 7.98
CA ARG A 144 17.12 -9.40 7.40
C ARG A 144 16.49 -10.39 8.39
N ILE A 145 15.16 -10.39 8.44
CA ILE A 145 14.36 -11.40 9.13
C ILE A 145 13.45 -12.04 8.09
N ALA A 146 13.56 -13.37 7.97
CA ALA A 146 12.62 -14.18 7.20
C ALA A 146 11.68 -14.86 8.20
N LEU A 147 10.38 -14.57 8.11
CA LEU A 147 9.37 -15.21 8.95
C LEU A 147 9.22 -16.67 8.51
N THR A 148 9.24 -17.61 9.45
CA THR A 148 9.01 -19.05 9.17
C THR A 148 7.86 -19.59 10.01
N ASN A 149 7.36 -20.78 9.69
CA ASN A 149 6.26 -21.41 10.44
C ASN A 149 6.72 -22.16 11.71
N ASN A 150 7.99 -22.05 12.12
CA ASN A 150 8.46 -22.70 13.34
C ASN A 150 8.11 -21.84 14.56
N ALA A 151 7.69 -22.49 15.65
CA ALA A 151 7.22 -21.84 16.89
C ALA A 151 8.26 -20.91 17.57
N ASP A 152 9.52 -20.96 17.14
CA ASP A 152 10.63 -20.14 17.63
C ASP A 152 10.96 -18.93 16.72
N THR A 153 10.22 -18.69 15.64
CA THR A 153 10.47 -17.53 14.76
C THR A 153 9.54 -16.37 15.04
N ASP A 154 10.08 -15.17 14.84
CA ASP A 154 9.38 -13.90 15.02
C ASP A 154 8.11 -13.82 14.15
N GLU A 155 7.18 -12.95 14.54
CA GLU A 155 5.96 -12.68 13.77
C GLU A 155 5.64 -11.19 13.77
N ILE A 156 4.88 -10.74 12.77
CA ILE A 156 4.33 -9.38 12.75
C ILE A 156 3.15 -9.33 13.71
N THR A 157 3.23 -8.44 14.70
CA THR A 157 2.16 -8.21 15.70
C THR A 157 1.31 -6.99 15.35
N GLY A 158 1.78 -6.11 14.47
CA GLY A 158 1.04 -4.94 14.03
C GLY A 158 1.83 -3.99 13.13
N ILE A 159 1.16 -2.92 12.70
CA ILE A 159 1.80 -1.77 12.05
C ILE A 159 2.57 -0.99 13.12
N ALA A 160 3.78 -0.54 12.79
CA ALA A 160 4.59 0.22 13.71
C ALA A 160 4.11 1.68 13.86
N ASP A 161 4.07 2.16 15.09
CA ASP A 161 4.08 3.58 15.38
C ASP A 161 5.54 4.04 15.54
N LEU A 162 5.95 5.00 14.71
CA LEU A 162 7.31 5.53 14.69
C LEU A 162 7.42 6.86 15.47
N SER A 163 6.31 7.36 16.00
CA SER A 163 6.25 8.60 16.76
C SER A 163 7.18 8.54 17.97
N ASP A 164 7.80 9.67 18.29
CA ASP A 164 8.66 9.83 19.49
C ASP A 164 9.93 8.94 19.56
N LEU A 165 10.31 8.26 18.47
CA LEU A 165 11.51 7.39 18.43
C LEU A 165 12.80 8.09 18.01
N GLY A 166 12.76 9.39 17.70
CA GLY A 166 13.93 10.13 17.17
C GLY A 166 14.43 9.59 15.82
N LEU A 167 13.51 9.04 15.01
CA LEU A 167 13.79 8.54 13.67
C LEU A 167 13.65 9.66 12.63
N PRO A 168 14.28 9.52 11.43
CA PRO A 168 14.06 10.43 10.32
C PRO A 168 12.59 10.37 9.85
N GLU A 169 12.16 11.36 9.03
CA GLU A 169 10.87 11.31 8.34
C GLU A 169 10.71 9.98 7.57
N ASP A 170 9.53 9.40 7.63
CA ASP A 170 9.20 8.07 7.10
C ASP A 170 9.72 7.81 5.69
N GLY A 171 9.60 8.78 4.77
CA GLY A 171 10.09 8.65 3.40
C GLY A 171 11.62 8.44 3.34
N LEU A 172 12.37 9.25 4.09
CA LEU A 172 13.83 9.11 4.19
C LEU A 172 14.21 7.83 4.93
N LEU A 173 13.47 7.46 5.98
CA LEU A 173 13.69 6.22 6.71
C LEU A 173 13.51 4.99 5.80
N ARG A 174 12.45 4.96 4.97
CA ARG A 174 12.23 3.89 3.98
C ARG A 174 13.41 3.78 3.02
N GLU A 175 13.87 4.91 2.46
CA GLU A 175 15.03 4.93 1.55
C GLU A 175 16.29 4.38 2.24
N MET A 176 16.59 4.83 3.46
CA MET A 176 17.75 4.38 4.22
C MET A 176 17.72 2.86 4.48
N ILE A 177 16.57 2.34 4.92
CA ILE A 177 16.42 0.91 5.21
C ILE A 177 16.50 0.10 3.92
N PHE A 178 15.84 0.55 2.85
CA PHE A 178 15.89 -0.10 1.54
C PHE A 178 17.34 -0.22 1.07
N LEU A 179 18.10 0.89 1.04
CA LEU A 179 19.52 0.89 0.66
C LEU A 179 20.37 -0.05 1.53
N SER A 180 20.09 -0.14 2.84
CA SER A 180 20.79 -1.06 3.74
C SER A 180 20.54 -2.54 3.39
N ALA A 181 19.34 -2.86 2.89
CA ALA A 181 18.96 -4.21 2.50
C ALA A 181 19.62 -4.68 1.19
N PHE A 182 20.02 -3.77 0.29
CA PHE A 182 20.75 -4.11 -0.94
C PHE A 182 22.27 -4.18 -0.75
N LYS A 183 22.84 -3.36 0.14
CA LYS A 183 24.29 -3.39 0.42
C LYS A 183 24.76 -4.69 1.08
N SER A 184 23.87 -5.44 1.72
CA SER A 184 24.21 -6.73 2.35
C SER A 184 24.29 -7.92 1.36
N LYS A 185 24.11 -7.68 0.05
CA LYS A 185 24.29 -8.70 -1.01
C LYS A 185 25.71 -8.76 -1.60
N GLY A 186 26.67 -8.03 -1.04
CA GLY A 186 28.08 -8.00 -1.47
C GLY A 186 28.99 -8.91 -0.66
#